data_AF-A0A7C4MAB6-F1
#
_entry.id   AF-A0A7C4MAB6-F1
#
_cell.length_a   1.000
_cell.length_b   1.000
_cell.length_c   1.000
_cell.angle_alpha   90.00
_cell.angle_beta   90.00
_cell.angle_gamma   90.00
#
_symmetry.space_group_name_H-M   'P 1'
#
loop_
_entity.id
_entity.type
_entity.pdbx_description
1 polymer ?
#
loop_
_entity_poly.entity_id
_entity_poly.type
_entity_poly.pdbx_seq_one_letter_code
_entity_poly.pdbx_strand_id
1 'polypeptide(L)'
;MRELKTRGKFWPHVRALIWEKAQELYQMENAKTMHTDFKGITATKKELREGGYFQTAKLIILREIWQQKKRLPTPAEEETIKENSILPFKNP
;
A
#
# COMPACT_ATOMS: atom_id res chain seq x y z
N MET A 1 12.42 -10.75 36.95
CA MET A 1 11.72 -11.01 35.67
C MET A 1 12.17 -9.96 34.67
N ARG A 2 12.59 -10.32 33.45
CA ARG A 2 12.97 -9.32 32.42
C ARG A 2 11.67 -8.74 31.85
N GLU A 3 11.41 -7.47 32.11
CA GLU A 3 10.31 -6.73 31.46
C GLU A 3 10.48 -6.81 29.94
N LEU A 4 9.59 -7.53 29.27
CA LEU A 4 9.50 -7.52 27.81
C LEU A 4 9.00 -6.13 27.40
N LYS A 5 9.94 -5.21 27.12
CA LYS A 5 9.67 -3.91 26.49
C LYS A 5 8.59 -4.11 25.42
N THR A 6 7.43 -3.49 25.60
CA THR A 6 6.29 -3.57 24.68
C THR A 6 6.75 -3.14 23.29
N ARG A 7 7.13 -4.11 22.44
CA ARG A 7 7.56 -3.84 21.07
C ARG A 7 6.36 -3.22 20.36
N GLY A 8 6.48 -1.96 19.95
CA GLY A 8 5.40 -1.27 19.25
C GLY A 8 4.88 -2.13 18.09
N LYS A 9 3.57 -2.35 18.03
CA LYS A 9 2.92 -3.28 17.08
C LYS A 9 2.90 -2.77 15.63
N PHE A 10 3.24 -1.50 15.43
CA PHE A 10 3.20 -0.81 14.14
C PHE A 10 4.17 -1.40 13.12
N TRP A 11 5.48 -1.39 13.41
CA TRP A 11 6.50 -1.83 12.45
C TRP A 11 6.42 -3.31 12.06
N PRO A 12 6.11 -4.25 12.98
CA PRO A 12 5.89 -5.65 12.60
C PRO A 12 4.74 -5.81 11.59
N HIS A 13 3.63 -5.08 11.79
CA HIS A 13 2.48 -5.10 10.89
C HIS A 13 2.82 -4.49 9.53
N VAL A 14 3.39 -3.28 9.51
CA VAL A 14 3.82 -2.61 8.27
C VAL A 14 4.80 -3.47 7.48
N ARG A 15 5.73 -4.14 8.18
CA ARG A 15 6.70 -5.02 7.53
C ARG A 15 6.06 -6.26 6.89
N ALA A 16 4.97 -6.78 7.47
CA ALA A 16 4.22 -7.87 6.85
C ALA A 16 3.55 -7.39 5.54
N LEU A 17 2.91 -6.22 5.57
CA LEU A 17 2.29 -5.61 4.38
C LEU A 17 3.30 -5.33 3.26
N ILE A 18 4.50 -4.86 3.61
CA ILE A 18 5.57 -4.63 2.63
C ILE A 18 5.98 -5.95 1.95
N TRP A 19 6.05 -7.05 2.69
CA TRP A 19 6.40 -8.35 2.11
C TRP A 19 5.32 -8.86 1.17
N GLU A 20 4.06 -8.73 1.56
CA GLU A 20 2.92 -9.08 0.73
C GLU A 20 2.89 -8.27 -0.56
N LYS A 21 3.05 -6.94 -0.46
CA LYS A 21 3.08 -6.06 -1.62
C LYS A 21 4.29 -6.30 -2.53
N ALA A 22 5.45 -6.62 -1.96
CA ALA A 22 6.63 -7.00 -2.75
C ALA A 22 6.38 -8.29 -3.54
N GLN A 23 5.68 -9.25 -2.95
CA GLN A 23 5.31 -10.49 -3.61
C GLN A 23 4.31 -10.25 -4.76
N GLU A 24 3.33 -9.39 -4.54
CA GLU A 24 2.37 -8.96 -5.56
C GLU A 24 3.08 -8.28 -6.74
N LEU A 25 4.00 -7.35 -6.48
CA LEU A 25 4.78 -6.68 -7.52
C LEU A 25 5.60 -7.67 -8.36
N TYR A 26 6.27 -8.62 -7.69
CA TYR A 26 7.02 -9.68 -8.36
C TYR A 26 6.11 -10.52 -9.24
N GLN A 27 4.95 -10.94 -8.74
CA GLN A 27 3.99 -11.73 -9.52
C GLN A 27 3.43 -10.95 -10.71
N MET A 28 3.08 -9.67 -10.53
CA MET A 28 2.59 -8.81 -11.61
C MET A 28 3.63 -8.62 -12.70
N GLU A 29 4.91 -8.44 -12.35
CA GLU A 29 5.97 -8.27 -13.34
C GLU A 29 6.23 -9.57 -14.10
N ASN A 30 6.31 -10.70 -13.41
CA ASN A 30 6.51 -11.99 -14.05
C ASN A 30 5.30 -12.45 -14.86
N ALA A 31 4.08 -12.10 -14.46
CA ALA A 31 2.87 -12.38 -15.25
C ALA A 31 2.89 -11.61 -16.59
N LYS A 32 3.46 -10.41 -16.63
CA LYS A 32 3.63 -9.63 -17.87
C LYS A 32 4.68 -10.24 -18.80
N THR A 33 5.75 -10.83 -18.26
CA THR A 33 6.86 -11.36 -19.06
C THR A 33 6.67 -12.82 -19.47
N MET A 34 6.06 -13.64 -18.61
CA MET A 34 5.97 -15.08 -18.81
C MET A 34 4.60 -15.58 -19.30
N HIS A 35 3.64 -14.69 -19.56
CA HIS A 35 2.30 -14.99 -20.10
C HIS A 35 1.68 -16.31 -19.57
N THR A 36 1.84 -17.43 -20.29
CA THR A 36 1.25 -18.74 -20.00
C THR A 36 2.08 -19.66 -19.10
N ASP A 37 3.37 -19.38 -18.90
CA ASP A 37 4.29 -20.25 -18.14
C ASP A 37 4.48 -19.79 -16.68
N PHE A 38 3.80 -18.71 -16.28
CA PHE A 38 3.90 -18.20 -14.92
C PHE A 38 3.21 -19.13 -13.92
N LYS A 39 4.02 -19.99 -13.26
CA LYS A 39 3.54 -20.96 -12.26
C LYS A 39 3.19 -20.36 -10.89
N GLY A 40 3.02 -19.04 -10.78
CA GLY A 40 2.67 -18.41 -9.50
C GLY A 40 3.71 -18.61 -8.40
N ILE A 41 4.98 -18.81 -8.76
CA ILE A 41 6.03 -19.15 -7.79
C ILE A 41 6.17 -17.97 -6.81
N THR A 42 6.03 -18.28 -5.53
CA THR A 42 6.26 -17.30 -4.47
C THR A 42 7.76 -17.08 -4.36
N ALA A 43 8.19 -15.85 -4.60
CA ALA A 43 9.60 -15.47 -4.50
C ALA A 43 10.05 -15.53 -3.04
N THR A 44 11.29 -15.92 -2.85
CA THR A 44 11.93 -15.86 -1.54
C THR A 44 12.20 -14.41 -1.16
N LYS A 45 12.30 -14.16 0.15
CA LYS A 45 12.66 -12.83 0.69
C LYS A 45 14.01 -12.31 0.16
N LYS A 46 14.91 -13.21 -0.24
CA LYS A 46 16.21 -12.87 -0.82
C LYS A 46 16.02 -12.33 -2.23
N GLU A 47 15.30 -13.05 -3.08
CA GLU A 47 14.98 -12.64 -4.46
C GLU A 47 14.20 -11.31 -4.49
N LEU A 48 13.23 -11.15 -3.58
CA LEU A 48 12.48 -9.89 -3.45
C LEU A 48 13.34 -8.69 -3.03
N ARG A 49 14.46 -8.92 -2.35
CA ARG A 49 15.42 -7.87 -1.99
C ARG A 49 16.38 -7.58 -3.13
N GLU A 50 16.88 -8.63 -3.77
CA GLU A 50 17.79 -8.52 -4.92
C GLU A 50 17.10 -7.86 -6.11
N GLY A 51 15.83 -8.18 -6.36
CA GLY A 51 15.00 -7.53 -7.37
C GLY A 51 14.45 -6.15 -6.98
N GLY A 52 14.83 -5.61 -5.81
CA GLY A 52 14.40 -4.27 -5.37
C GLY A 52 12.92 -4.14 -4.97
N TYR A 53 12.09 -5.17 -5.17
CA TYR A 53 10.65 -5.18 -4.85
C TYR A 53 10.35 -4.79 -3.40
N PHE A 54 11.19 -5.22 -2.46
CA PHE A 54 11.01 -4.85 -1.04
C PHE A 54 11.10 -3.34 -0.82
N GLN A 55 12.02 -2.66 -1.51
CA GLN A 55 12.20 -1.21 -1.37
C GLN A 55 11.05 -0.45 -2.05
N THR A 56 10.63 -0.90 -3.23
CA THR A 56 9.48 -0.34 -3.95
C THR A 56 8.19 -0.50 -3.13
N ALA A 57 7.92 -1.71 -2.65
CA ALA A 57 6.78 -2.01 -1.79
C ALA A 57 6.78 -1.18 -0.50
N LYS A 58 7.94 -0.97 0.12
CA LYS A 58 8.08 -0.11 1.31
C LYS A 58 7.58 1.31 1.05
N LEU A 59 7.96 1.92 -0.08
CA LEU A 59 7.53 3.28 -0.41
C LEU A 59 6.03 3.35 -0.67
N ILE A 60 5.48 2.36 -1.38
CA ILE A 60 4.03 2.27 -1.67
C ILE A 60 3.22 2.16 -0.38
N ILE A 61 3.52 1.17 0.48
CA ILE A 61 2.78 0.94 1.72
C ILE A 61 2.87 2.14 2.66
N LEU A 62 4.05 2.75 2.81
CA LEU A 62 4.18 3.94 3.65
C LEU A 62 3.38 5.13 3.11
N ARG A 63 3.29 5.28 1.79
CA ARG A 63 2.46 6.31 1.14
C ARG A 63 0.97 6.03 1.35
N GLU A 64 0.52 4.79 1.17
CA GLU A 64 -0.87 4.38 1.39
C GLU A 64 -1.29 4.62 2.84
N ILE A 65 -0.47 4.19 3.81
CA ILE A 65 -0.73 4.43 5.25
C ILE A 65 -0.80 5.93 5.54
N TRP A 66 0.08 6.72 4.94
CA TRP A 66 0.05 8.17 5.11
C TRP A 66 -1.22 8.80 4.52
N GLN A 67 -1.65 8.37 3.33
CA GLN A 67 -2.89 8.83 2.69
C GLN A 67 -4.13 8.44 3.49
N GLN A 68 -4.22 7.18 3.94
CA GLN A 68 -5.32 6.69 4.79
C GLN A 68 -5.43 7.51 6.08
N LYS A 69 -4.30 7.82 6.71
CA LYS A 69 -4.27 8.61 7.95
C LYS A 69 -4.58 10.09 7.72
N LYS A 70 -4.27 10.62 6.54
CA LYS A 70 -4.52 12.02 6.16
C LYS A 70 -5.94 12.28 5.64
N ARG A 71 -6.74 11.25 5.32
CA ARG A 71 -8.08 11.40 4.68
C ARG A 71 -8.06 12.47 3.57
N LEU A 72 -7.10 12.40 2.65
CA LEU A 72 -7.26 13.17 1.43
C LEU A 72 -8.43 12.54 0.66
N PRO A 73 -9.45 13.33 0.25
CA PRO A 73 -10.49 12.83 -0.62
C PRO A 73 -9.80 12.27 -1.86
N THR A 74 -10.15 11.04 -2.24
CA THR A 74 -9.81 10.54 -3.56
C THR A 74 -10.32 11.53 -4.61
N PRO A 75 -9.69 11.69 -5.78
CA PRO A 75 -10.15 12.64 -6.80
C PRO A 75 -11.62 12.42 -7.23
N ALA A 76 -12.19 11.23 -7.00
CA ALA A 76 -13.61 10.94 -7.16
C ALA A 76 -14.55 11.63 -6.14
N GLU A 77 -14.02 12.09 -5.00
CA GLU A 77 -14.75 12.79 -3.93
C GLU A 77 -14.52 14.32 -3.98
N GLU A 78 -13.60 14.83 -4.81
CA GLU A 78 -13.42 16.28 -4.98
C GLU A 78 -14.55 16.94 -5.77
N GLU A 79 -15.21 16.21 -6.67
CA GLU A 79 -16.35 16.74 -7.44
C GLU A 79 -17.58 16.98 -6.56
N THR A 80 -17.86 16.08 -5.61
CA THR A 80 -19.02 16.18 -4.72
C THR A 80 -18.90 17.31 -3.69
N ILE A 81 -17.68 17.68 -3.28
CA ILE A 81 -17.43 18.79 -2.35
C ILE A 81 -17.56 20.14 -3.07
N LYS A 82 -17.18 20.24 -4.36
CA LYS A 82 -17.35 21.46 -5.16
C LYS A 82 -18.81 21.72 -5.50
N GLU A 83 -19.59 20.68 -5.81
CA GLU A 83 -21.01 20.85 -6.15
C GLU A 83 -21.86 21.31 -4.95
N ASN A 84 -21.59 20.78 -3.74
CA ASN A 84 -22.31 21.17 -2.53
C ASN A 84 -21.93 22.54 -1.94
N SER A 85 -20.81 23.14 -2.38
CA SER A 85 -20.38 24.47 -1.92
C SER A 85 -20.84 25.61 -2.85
N ILE A 86 -21.50 25.29 -3.98
CA ILE A 86 -21.97 26.27 -4.98
C ILE A 86 -23.47 26.59 -4.83
N LEU A 87 -24.23 25.90 -3.97
CA LEU A 87 -25.61 26.31 -3.70
C LEU A 87 -25.62 27.44 -2.65
N PRO A 88 -25.87 28.71 -3.03
CA PRO A 88 -26.05 29.75 -2.05
C PRO A 88 -27.29 29.40 -1.23
N PHE A 89 -27.15 29.52 0.08
CA PHE A 89 -28.23 29.66 1.05
C PHE A 89 -29.45 30.34 0.42
N LYS A 90 -30.46 29.55 0.04
CA LYS A 90 -31.81 30.06 -0.20
C LYS A 90 -32.46 30.11 1.17
N ASN A 91 -32.39 31.28 1.80
CA ASN A 91 -33.20 31.56 3.00
C ASN A 91 -34.70 31.50 2.62
N PRO A 92 -35.57 31.10 3.57
CA PRO A 92 -36.99 30.83 3.34
C PRO A 92 -37.78 32.06 2.90
#